data_AF-A0AAD3SQ42-F1
#
_entry.id   AF-A0AAD3SQ42-F1
#
_cell.length_a   1.000
_cell.length_b   1.000
_cell.length_c   1.000
_cell.angle_alpha   90.00
_cell.angle_beta   90.00
_cell.angle_gamma   90.00
#
_symmetry.space_group_name_H-M   'P 1'
#
loop_
_entity.id
_entity.type
_entity.pdbx_description
1 polymer ?
#
loop_
_entity_poly.entity_id
_entity_poly.type
_entity_poly.pdbx_seq_one_letter_code
_entity_poly.pdbx_strand_id
1 'polypeptide(L)'
;MRTLAGELSRYLCRRPRNFQSRNFCSSKTKDELSVEEEAERKIGWLLKLIFAGTAVAVGYQFFPYMGDNIMQQSVALLQVKDPLFKRMGASRLARLATDDEKRKKIVEMGGAQELVSMLEAAKDDRTTKEALKALVALSASEEAANAMYRAGAISVIRSALGSAEDRDIARYKTSLLKRFQDMRYDDLSSW
;
A
#
# COMPACT_ATOMS: atom_id res chain seq x y z
N MET A 1 -17.71 28.42 -83.59
CA MET A 1 -16.81 29.38 -84.26
C MET A 1 -15.73 29.76 -83.25
N ARG A 2 -14.68 28.94 -83.03
CA ARG A 2 -13.40 28.89 -83.77
C ARG A 2 -12.94 30.29 -84.25
N THR A 3 -11.73 30.65 -83.83
CA THR A 3 -10.87 31.78 -84.24
C THR A 3 -11.03 33.12 -83.53
N LEU A 4 -10.54 33.26 -82.29
CA LEU A 4 -9.97 34.52 -81.74
C LEU A 4 -9.00 34.23 -80.57
N ALA A 5 -8.03 33.32 -80.77
CA ALA A 5 -6.98 33.03 -79.77
C ALA A 5 -5.56 33.20 -80.35
N GLY A 6 -5.42 34.09 -81.33
CA GLY A 6 -4.20 34.21 -82.15
C GLY A 6 -3.34 35.46 -81.92
N GLU A 7 -3.75 36.43 -81.10
CA GLU A 7 -3.15 37.77 -81.17
C GLU A 7 -2.65 38.41 -79.87
N LEU A 8 -2.60 37.69 -78.75
CA LEU A 8 -1.90 38.19 -77.55
C LEU A 8 -0.64 37.39 -77.20
N SER A 9 -0.23 36.46 -78.08
CA SER A 9 1.00 35.69 -77.96
C SER A 9 2.29 36.47 -78.34
N ARG A 10 2.15 37.72 -78.82
CA ARG A 10 3.30 38.50 -79.35
C ARG A 10 3.81 39.65 -78.49
N TYR A 11 3.31 39.86 -77.27
CA TYR A 11 3.77 40.99 -76.42
C TYR A 11 4.50 40.64 -75.12
N LEU A 12 4.72 39.36 -74.79
CA LEU A 12 5.37 38.98 -73.53
C LEU A 12 6.65 38.14 -73.71
N CYS A 13 7.38 38.35 -74.80
CA CYS A 13 8.78 37.94 -74.88
C CYS A 13 9.69 39.15 -74.70
N ARG A 14 10.02 39.50 -73.45
CA ARG A 14 11.18 40.36 -73.16
C ARG A 14 12.02 39.79 -72.01
N ARG A 15 13.14 39.18 -72.42
CA ARG A 15 14.39 38.86 -71.69
C ARG A 15 14.38 37.65 -70.74
N PRO A 16 15.27 36.65 -70.95
CA PRO A 16 15.66 35.75 -69.87
C PRO A 16 16.61 36.52 -68.96
N ARG A 17 16.09 37.13 -67.89
CA ARG A 17 16.93 37.40 -66.74
C ARG A 17 17.04 36.07 -66.00
N ASN A 18 18.22 35.46 -66.07
CA ASN A 18 18.66 34.44 -65.12
C ASN A 18 18.61 35.07 -63.72
N PHE A 19 17.43 35.07 -63.10
CA PHE A 19 17.32 35.16 -61.67
C PHE A 19 17.36 33.73 -61.19
N GLN A 20 18.59 33.28 -60.94
CA GLN A 20 18.84 32.09 -60.15
C GLN A 20 18.09 32.32 -58.84
N SER A 21 16.91 31.72 -58.69
CA SER A 21 16.26 31.63 -57.39
C SER A 21 17.19 30.77 -56.56
N ARG A 22 18.14 31.41 -55.89
CA ARG A 22 18.93 30.76 -54.86
C ARG A 22 17.92 30.15 -53.91
N ASN A 23 17.94 28.83 -53.81
CA ASN A 23 17.11 28.01 -52.95
C ASN A 23 17.32 28.40 -51.48
N PHE A 24 16.80 29.54 -51.05
CA PHE A 24 16.98 30.07 -49.69
C PHE A 24 15.84 29.70 -48.73
N CYS A 25 14.89 28.86 -49.15
CA CYS A 25 13.68 28.56 -48.37
C CYS A 25 13.47 27.08 -48.03
N SER A 26 14.44 26.19 -48.26
CA SER A 26 14.32 24.77 -47.85
C SER A 26 15.08 24.43 -46.56
N SER A 27 16.10 25.20 -46.17
CA SER A 27 16.83 24.96 -44.91
C SER A 27 16.03 25.45 -43.70
N LYS A 28 15.44 26.65 -43.78
CA LYS A 28 14.63 27.24 -42.69
C LYS A 28 13.51 26.32 -42.20
N THR A 29 12.78 25.68 -43.10
CA THR A 29 11.65 24.80 -42.74
C THR A 29 12.12 23.51 -42.06
N LYS A 30 13.30 22.99 -42.43
CA LYS A 30 13.89 21.81 -41.76
C LYS A 30 14.41 22.17 -40.38
N ASP A 31 15.05 23.33 -40.25
CA ASP A 31 15.53 23.84 -38.97
C ASP A 31 14.34 24.12 -38.03
N GLU A 32 13.26 24.75 -38.53
CA GLU A 32 12.02 24.98 -37.77
C GLU A 32 11.34 23.68 -37.30
N LEU A 33 11.20 22.67 -38.18
CA LEU A 33 10.66 21.36 -37.81
C LEU A 33 11.54 20.64 -36.77
N SER A 34 12.86 20.75 -36.88
CA SER A 34 13.79 20.12 -35.92
C SER A 34 13.75 20.78 -34.54
N VAL A 35 13.54 22.10 -34.48
CA VAL A 35 13.38 22.86 -33.24
C VAL A 35 12.05 22.54 -32.56
N GLU A 36 10.99 22.37 -33.35
CA GLU A 36 9.66 21.96 -32.85
C GLU A 36 9.70 20.55 -32.25
N GLU A 37 10.32 19.58 -32.94
CA GLU A 37 10.46 18.21 -32.44
C GLU A 37 11.27 18.14 -31.13
N GLU A 38 12.32 18.96 -31.01
CA GLU A 38 13.11 19.04 -29.78
C GLU A 38 12.31 19.68 -28.63
N ALA A 39 11.49 20.70 -28.92
CA ALA A 39 10.60 21.32 -27.95
C ALA A 39 9.55 20.32 -27.44
N GLU A 40 8.89 19.57 -28.33
CA GLU A 40 7.93 18.54 -27.97
C GLU A 40 8.57 17.44 -27.11
N ARG A 41 9.80 17.02 -27.45
CA ARG A 41 10.53 16.02 -26.65
C ARG A 41 10.84 16.52 -25.25
N LYS A 42 11.28 17.79 -25.11
CA LYS A 42 11.57 18.42 -23.81
C LYS A 42 10.30 18.59 -22.98
N ILE A 43 9.21 19.04 -23.59
CA ILE A 43 7.90 19.19 -22.94
C ILE A 43 7.37 17.81 -22.51
N GLY A 44 7.50 16.79 -23.36
CA GLY A 44 7.13 15.42 -23.02
C GLY A 44 7.93 14.85 -21.84
N TRP A 45 9.23 15.12 -21.77
CA TRP A 45 10.05 14.75 -20.61
C TRP A 45 9.66 15.52 -19.35
N LEU A 46 9.39 16.82 -19.45
CA LEU A 46 8.92 17.63 -18.32
C LEU A 46 7.58 17.12 -17.79
N LEU A 47 6.62 16.82 -18.67
CA LEU A 47 5.32 16.25 -18.30
C LEU A 47 5.47 14.91 -17.59
N LYS A 48 6.38 14.04 -18.06
CA LYS A 48 6.68 12.76 -17.39
C LYS A 48 7.23 12.98 -15.98
N LEU A 49 8.10 13.97 -15.78
CA LEU A 49 8.64 14.26 -14.44
C LEU A 49 7.57 14.83 -13.51
N ILE A 50 6.69 15.70 -13.99
CA ILE A 50 5.55 16.21 -13.22
C ILE A 50 4.61 15.05 -12.84
N PHE A 51 4.29 14.17 -13.79
CA PHE A 51 3.45 13.00 -13.53
C PHE A 51 4.11 12.03 -12.53
N ALA A 52 5.40 11.75 -12.67
CA ALA A 52 6.13 10.90 -11.73
C ALA A 52 6.17 11.53 -10.33
N GLY A 53 6.46 12.83 -10.23
CA GLY A 53 6.50 13.55 -8.96
C GLY A 53 5.14 13.57 -8.25
N THR A 54 4.08 13.87 -9.00
CA THR A 54 2.70 13.85 -8.46
C THR A 54 2.27 12.44 -8.06
N ALA A 55 2.55 11.42 -8.88
CA ALA A 55 2.25 10.03 -8.54
C ALA A 55 2.97 9.58 -7.26
N VAL A 56 4.23 9.98 -7.04
CA VAL A 56 4.98 9.68 -5.81
C VAL A 56 4.37 10.42 -4.61
N ALA A 57 4.03 11.71 -4.75
CA ALA A 57 3.44 12.50 -3.68
C ALA A 57 2.07 11.94 -3.24
N VAL A 58 1.21 11.63 -4.22
CA VAL A 58 -0.07 10.96 -3.99
C VAL A 58 0.15 9.59 -3.36
N GLY A 59 1.09 8.79 -3.89
CA GLY A 59 1.44 7.49 -3.32
C GLY A 59 1.81 7.59 -1.84
N TYR A 60 2.68 8.53 -1.46
CA TYR A 60 3.09 8.74 -0.07
C TYR A 60 1.92 9.14 0.83
N GLN A 61 0.98 9.94 0.32
CA GLN A 61 -0.20 10.36 1.09
C GLN A 61 -1.23 9.24 1.26
N PHE A 62 -1.52 8.44 0.22
CA PHE A 62 -2.59 7.43 0.25
C PHE A 62 -2.15 6.07 0.84
N PHE A 63 -0.87 5.71 0.69
CA PHE A 63 -0.34 4.44 1.16
C PHE A 63 -0.58 4.15 2.65
N PRO A 64 -0.41 5.10 3.60
CA PRO A 64 -0.69 4.84 5.02
C PRO A 64 -2.17 4.52 5.29
N TYR A 65 -3.10 5.19 4.61
CA TYR A 65 -4.55 4.97 4.80
C TYR A 65 -5.02 3.60 4.29
N MET A 66 -4.37 3.05 3.27
CA MET A 66 -4.68 1.69 2.79
C MET A 66 -4.32 0.63 3.83
N GLY A 67 -3.21 0.81 4.55
CA GLY A 67 -2.79 -0.12 5.61
C GLY A 67 -3.79 -0.18 6.76
N ASP A 68 -4.25 0.99 7.21
CA ASP A 68 -5.15 1.10 8.36
C ASP A 68 -6.54 0.51 8.05
N ASN A 69 -7.08 0.76 6.84
CA ASN A 69 -8.34 0.15 6.41
C ASN A 69 -8.25 -1.40 6.41
N ILE A 70 -7.12 -1.95 5.98
CA ILE A 70 -6.93 -3.41 5.99
C ILE A 70 -6.90 -3.94 7.43
N MET A 71 -6.26 -3.24 8.37
CA MET A 71 -6.27 -3.63 9.78
C MET A 71 -7.69 -3.58 10.35
N GLN A 72 -8.43 -2.51 10.08
CA GLN A 72 -9.81 -2.34 10.56
C GLN A 72 -10.73 -3.45 10.03
N GLN A 73 -10.63 -3.76 8.73
CA GLN A 73 -11.34 -4.90 8.13
C GLN A 73 -10.95 -6.23 8.79
N SER A 74 -9.68 -6.41 9.13
CA SER A 74 -9.21 -7.62 9.81
C SER A 74 -9.81 -7.77 11.20
N VAL A 75 -9.95 -6.66 11.94
CA VAL A 75 -10.63 -6.64 13.25
C VAL A 75 -12.12 -6.96 13.08
N ALA A 76 -12.79 -6.36 12.08
CA ALA A 76 -14.19 -6.65 11.80
C ALA A 76 -14.45 -8.14 11.49
N LEU A 77 -13.51 -8.82 10.83
CA LEU A 77 -13.59 -10.26 10.57
C LEU A 77 -13.59 -11.12 11.85
N LEU A 78 -13.02 -10.63 12.96
CA LEU A 78 -13.02 -11.34 14.24
C LEU A 78 -14.42 -11.40 14.89
N GLN A 79 -15.26 -10.42 14.57
CA GLN A 79 -16.63 -10.30 15.08
C GLN A 79 -17.63 -11.16 14.30
N VAL A 80 -17.26 -11.66 13.12
CA VAL A 80 -18.10 -12.53 12.28
C VAL A 80 -18.32 -13.89 12.97
N LYS A 81 -19.52 -14.47 12.84
CA LYS A 81 -19.88 -15.74 13.51
C LYS A 81 -19.05 -16.93 13.03
N ASP A 82 -18.71 -16.97 11.75
CA ASP A 82 -18.03 -18.10 11.12
C ASP A 82 -16.53 -18.12 11.50
N PRO A 83 -16.03 -19.22 12.11
CA PRO A 83 -14.64 -19.38 12.52
C PRO A 83 -13.62 -19.18 11.38
N LEU A 84 -13.98 -19.45 10.12
CA LEU A 84 -13.08 -19.27 8.98
C LEU A 84 -12.69 -17.80 8.80
N PHE A 85 -13.65 -16.89 8.90
CA PHE A 85 -13.38 -15.45 8.80
C PHE A 85 -12.60 -14.94 10.00
N LYS A 86 -12.91 -15.44 11.21
CA LYS A 86 -12.13 -15.10 12.41
C LYS A 86 -10.66 -15.48 12.25
N ARG A 87 -10.38 -16.70 11.77
CA ARG A 87 -9.01 -17.16 11.49
C ARG A 87 -8.33 -16.28 10.44
N MET A 88 -9.04 -15.92 9.38
CA MET A 88 -8.50 -15.04 8.34
C MET A 88 -8.12 -13.66 8.89
N GLY A 89 -9.01 -13.06 9.70
CA GLY A 89 -8.77 -11.80 10.39
C GLY A 89 -7.56 -11.87 11.30
N ALA A 90 -7.51 -12.88 12.19
CA ALA A 90 -6.41 -13.08 13.12
C ALA A 90 -5.06 -13.30 12.40
N SER A 91 -5.05 -14.14 11.37
CA SER A 91 -3.85 -14.40 10.59
C SER A 91 -3.32 -13.15 9.89
N ARG A 92 -4.23 -12.30 9.40
CA ARG A 92 -3.89 -11.03 8.76
C ARG A 92 -3.34 -10.03 9.77
N LEU A 93 -3.96 -9.90 10.94
CA LEU A 93 -3.45 -9.05 12.04
C LEU A 93 -2.05 -9.50 12.48
N ALA A 94 -1.81 -10.81 12.61
CA ALA A 94 -0.50 -11.34 12.95
C ALA A 94 0.58 -10.93 11.94
N ARG A 95 0.25 -10.86 10.65
CA ARG A 95 1.16 -10.43 9.58
C ARG A 95 1.36 -8.91 9.54
N LEU A 96 0.36 -8.14 9.96
CA LEU A 96 0.41 -6.67 9.97
C LEU A 96 1.12 -6.12 11.22
N ALA A 97 1.18 -6.88 12.30
CA ALA A 97 1.83 -6.51 13.56
C ALA A 97 3.39 -6.52 13.49
N THR A 98 3.97 -5.88 12.48
CA THR A 98 5.43 -5.92 12.21
C THR A 98 6.24 -5.00 13.11
N ASP A 99 5.69 -3.83 13.45
CA ASP A 99 6.35 -2.78 14.22
C ASP A 99 5.39 -2.23 15.30
N ASP A 100 5.94 -1.46 16.23
CA ASP A 100 5.16 -0.97 17.39
C ASP A 100 4.06 -0.01 17.00
N GLU A 101 4.24 0.80 15.95
CA GLU A 101 3.22 1.73 15.48
C GLU A 101 2.01 0.97 14.90
N LYS A 102 2.25 -0.05 14.06
CA LYS A 102 1.18 -0.92 13.57
C LYS A 102 0.52 -1.71 14.70
N ARG A 103 1.30 -2.20 15.67
CA ARG A 103 0.75 -2.90 16.86
C ARG A 103 -0.17 -1.97 17.66
N LYS A 104 0.25 -0.72 17.88
CA LYS A 104 -0.56 0.32 18.52
C LYS A 104 -1.86 0.58 17.77
N LYS A 105 -1.80 0.78 16.45
CA LYS A 105 -3.02 0.97 15.64
C LYS A 105 -4.01 -0.19 15.76
N ILE A 106 -3.52 -1.44 15.74
CA ILE A 106 -4.38 -2.62 15.95
C ILE A 106 -5.07 -2.57 17.32
N VAL A 107 -4.37 -2.13 18.36
CA VAL A 107 -4.92 -1.96 19.71
C VAL A 107 -5.96 -0.85 19.75
N GLU A 108 -5.69 0.30 19.13
CA GLU A 108 -6.62 1.44 19.03
C GLU A 108 -7.92 1.05 18.31
N MET A 109 -7.83 0.16 17.31
CA MET A 109 -8.98 -0.42 16.62
C MET A 109 -9.73 -1.50 17.43
N GLY A 110 -9.30 -1.80 18.66
CA GLY A 110 -9.91 -2.83 19.52
C GLY A 110 -9.47 -4.26 19.21
N GLY A 111 -8.50 -4.46 18.32
CA GLY A 111 -8.06 -5.78 17.86
C GLY A 111 -7.53 -6.67 18.97
N ALA A 112 -6.88 -6.10 20.01
CA ALA A 112 -6.42 -6.87 21.16
C ALA A 112 -7.58 -7.51 21.93
N GLN A 113 -8.65 -6.75 22.21
CA GLN A 113 -9.84 -7.24 22.90
C GLN A 113 -10.57 -8.30 22.07
N GLU A 114 -10.73 -8.06 20.77
CA GLU A 114 -11.40 -8.99 19.85
C GLU A 114 -10.64 -10.31 19.69
N LEU A 115 -9.30 -10.28 19.67
CA LEU A 115 -8.48 -11.49 19.63
C LEU A 115 -8.59 -12.32 20.92
N VAL A 116 -8.65 -11.66 22.08
CA VAL A 116 -8.87 -12.35 23.37
C VAL A 116 -10.26 -12.98 23.41
N SER A 117 -11.30 -12.25 22.98
CA SER A 117 -12.67 -12.76 22.85
C SER A 117 -12.76 -13.93 21.86
N MET A 118 -12.08 -13.84 20.72
CA MET A 118 -11.98 -14.94 19.75
C MET A 118 -11.33 -16.19 20.36
N LEU A 119 -10.27 -16.03 21.16
CA LEU A 119 -9.60 -17.14 21.83
C LEU A 119 -10.49 -17.80 22.89
N GLU A 120 -11.21 -16.99 23.67
CA GLU A 120 -12.15 -17.47 24.68
C GLU A 120 -13.31 -18.27 24.05
N ALA A 121 -13.82 -17.80 22.91
CA ALA A 121 -14.91 -18.46 22.19
C ALA A 121 -14.45 -19.63 21.29
N ALA A 122 -13.15 -19.90 21.19
CA ALA A 122 -12.62 -20.92 20.28
C ALA A 122 -13.02 -22.34 20.72
N LYS A 123 -13.57 -23.12 19.79
CA LYS A 123 -14.01 -24.52 20.01
C LYS A 123 -13.12 -25.56 19.34
N ASP A 124 -12.11 -25.11 18.60
CA ASP A 124 -11.23 -25.96 17.81
C ASP A 124 -9.79 -25.42 17.78
N ASP A 125 -8.83 -26.34 17.65
CA ASP A 125 -7.40 -26.03 17.70
C ASP A 125 -6.95 -25.05 16.61
N ARG A 126 -7.55 -25.08 15.41
CA ARG A 126 -7.14 -24.18 14.31
C ARG A 126 -7.50 -22.74 14.64
N THR A 127 -8.67 -22.49 15.22
CA THR A 127 -9.08 -21.17 15.69
C THR A 127 -8.21 -20.69 16.85
N THR A 128 -7.99 -21.56 17.85
CA THR A 128 -7.12 -21.25 19.00
C THR A 128 -5.71 -20.89 18.54
N LYS A 129 -5.14 -21.66 17.61
CA LYS A 129 -3.79 -21.45 17.09
C LYS A 129 -3.63 -20.10 16.39
N GLU A 130 -4.55 -19.73 15.50
CA GLU A 130 -4.47 -18.43 14.81
C GLU A 130 -4.68 -17.25 15.78
N ALA A 131 -5.59 -17.37 16.75
CA ALA A 131 -5.77 -16.34 17.77
C ALA A 131 -4.50 -16.18 18.63
N LEU A 132 -3.94 -17.28 19.15
CA LEU A 132 -2.70 -17.27 19.93
C LEU A 132 -1.52 -16.70 19.13
N LYS A 133 -1.39 -17.08 17.86
CA LYS A 133 -0.34 -16.57 16.98
C LYS A 133 -0.44 -15.05 16.80
N ALA A 134 -1.65 -14.51 16.63
CA ALA A 134 -1.87 -13.08 16.53
C ALA A 134 -1.56 -12.35 17.85
N LEU A 135 -1.97 -12.91 18.99
CA LEU A 135 -1.64 -12.37 20.32
C LEU A 135 -0.13 -12.35 20.57
N VAL A 136 0.60 -13.39 20.15
CA VAL A 136 2.08 -13.43 20.22
C VAL A 136 2.70 -12.33 19.37
N ALA A 137 2.18 -12.06 18.18
CA ALA A 137 2.68 -10.99 17.33
C ALA A 137 2.44 -9.61 17.97
N LEU A 138 1.29 -9.40 18.60
CA LEU A 138 0.97 -8.15 19.31
C LEU A 138 1.82 -7.97 20.58
N SER A 139 2.12 -9.04 21.32
CA SER A 139 2.79 -8.95 22.63
C SER A 139 4.24 -8.46 22.58
N ALA A 140 4.80 -8.36 21.38
CA ALA A 140 6.11 -7.76 21.16
C ALA A 140 6.16 -6.28 21.58
N SER A 141 5.05 -5.54 21.48
CA SER A 141 4.93 -4.17 22.00
C SER A 141 4.42 -4.19 23.44
N GLU A 142 5.00 -3.38 24.31
CA GLU A 142 4.55 -3.21 25.70
C GLU A 142 3.14 -2.62 25.78
N GLU A 143 2.83 -1.61 24.95
CA GLU A 143 1.49 -1.00 24.90
C GLU A 143 0.41 -2.03 24.52
N ALA A 144 0.68 -2.84 23.51
CA ALA A 144 -0.24 -3.90 23.09
C ALA A 144 -0.35 -5.02 24.13
N ALA A 145 0.75 -5.39 24.77
CA ALA A 145 0.76 -6.36 25.84
C ALA A 145 -0.04 -5.87 27.06
N ASN A 146 0.07 -4.60 27.43
CA ASN A 146 -0.75 -3.98 28.47
C ASN A 146 -2.24 -3.94 28.11
N ALA A 147 -2.58 -3.65 26.84
CA ALA A 147 -3.97 -3.74 26.38
C ALA A 147 -4.54 -5.15 26.51
N MET A 148 -3.76 -6.18 26.14
CA MET A 148 -4.16 -7.59 26.33
C MET A 148 -4.29 -7.96 27.81
N TYR A 149 -3.41 -7.45 28.67
CA TYR A 149 -3.51 -7.67 30.11
C TYR A 149 -4.84 -7.12 30.66
N ARG A 150 -5.20 -5.88 30.30
CA ARG A 150 -6.48 -5.26 30.65
C ARG A 150 -7.69 -6.00 30.09
N ALA A 151 -7.54 -6.63 28.93
CA ALA A 151 -8.55 -7.49 28.31
C ALA A 151 -8.74 -8.86 29.02
N GLY A 152 -7.96 -9.16 30.06
CA GLY A 152 -8.05 -10.43 30.79
C GLY A 152 -7.34 -11.61 30.10
N ALA A 153 -6.40 -11.34 29.18
CA ALA A 153 -5.78 -12.36 28.36
C ALA A 153 -5.13 -13.50 29.15
N ILE A 154 -4.57 -13.25 30.35
CA ILE A 154 -3.89 -14.28 31.15
C ILE A 154 -4.84 -15.44 31.50
N SER A 155 -6.07 -15.12 31.92
CA SER A 155 -7.07 -16.14 32.30
C SER A 155 -7.46 -16.96 31.08
N VAL A 156 -7.79 -16.26 29.98
CA VAL A 156 -8.20 -16.86 28.71
C VAL A 156 -7.10 -17.73 28.12
N ILE A 157 -5.85 -17.28 28.14
CA ILE A 157 -4.71 -18.07 27.63
C ILE A 157 -4.51 -19.31 28.49
N ARG A 158 -4.72 -19.27 29.80
CA ARG A 158 -4.62 -20.49 30.62
C ARG A 158 -5.70 -21.51 30.27
N SER A 159 -6.94 -21.06 30.17
CA SER A 159 -8.10 -21.92 29.88
C SER A 159 -8.25 -22.33 28.41
N ALA A 160 -7.54 -21.66 27.50
CA ALA A 160 -7.65 -21.90 26.06
C ALA A 160 -7.45 -23.38 25.71
N LEU A 161 -8.35 -23.90 24.86
CA LEU A 161 -8.28 -25.25 24.34
C LEU A 161 -6.95 -25.49 23.62
N GLY A 162 -6.39 -26.68 23.79
CA GLY A 162 -5.27 -27.13 22.98
C GLY A 162 -5.10 -28.62 23.09
N SER A 163 -5.16 -29.33 21.97
CA SER A 163 -4.69 -30.70 21.91
C SER A 163 -3.24 -30.78 22.41
N ALA A 164 -2.93 -31.79 23.22
CA ALA A 164 -1.58 -32.07 23.69
C ALA A 164 -0.58 -32.30 22.53
N GLU A 165 -1.09 -32.61 21.34
CA GLU A 165 -0.28 -32.86 20.14
C GLU A 165 0.11 -31.59 19.39
N ASP A 166 -0.63 -30.47 19.54
CA ASP A 166 -0.30 -29.22 18.85
C ASP A 166 0.78 -28.44 19.60
N ARG A 167 2.03 -28.76 19.26
CA ARG A 167 3.24 -28.11 19.79
C ARG A 167 3.24 -26.60 19.64
N ASP A 168 2.60 -26.06 18.59
CA ASP A 168 2.57 -24.61 18.37
C ASP A 168 1.65 -23.92 19.37
N ILE A 169 0.49 -24.52 19.69
CA ILE A 169 -0.43 -23.99 20.71
C ILE A 169 0.30 -23.92 22.06
N ALA A 170 0.93 -25.02 22.48
CA ALA A 170 1.69 -25.07 23.72
C ALA A 170 2.81 -24.01 23.75
N ARG A 171 3.54 -23.86 22.64
CA ARG A 171 4.60 -22.85 22.49
C ARG A 171 4.06 -21.43 22.62
N TYR A 172 2.98 -21.09 21.92
CA TYR A 172 2.40 -19.75 21.97
C TYR A 172 1.85 -19.40 23.35
N LYS A 173 1.14 -20.34 23.99
CA LYS A 173 0.65 -20.16 25.38
C LYS A 173 1.82 -19.86 26.32
N THR A 174 2.87 -20.67 26.25
CA THR A 174 4.06 -20.49 27.11
C THR A 174 4.76 -19.17 26.86
N SER A 175 4.95 -18.77 25.60
CA SER A 175 5.58 -17.48 25.28
C SER A 175 4.78 -16.28 25.77
N LEU A 176 3.45 -16.33 25.65
CA LEU A 176 2.58 -15.25 26.13
C LEU A 176 2.59 -15.16 27.65
N LEU A 177 2.45 -16.28 28.35
CA LEU A 177 2.48 -16.30 29.80
C LEU A 177 3.82 -15.81 30.36
N LYS A 178 4.94 -16.20 29.73
CA LYS A 178 6.26 -15.67 30.08
C LYS A 178 6.32 -14.16 29.87
N ARG A 179 5.87 -13.66 28.71
CA ARG A 179 5.84 -12.22 28.41
C ARG A 179 5.06 -11.43 29.46
N PHE A 180 3.91 -11.92 29.90
CA PHE A 180 3.13 -11.28 30.98
C PHE A 180 3.80 -11.36 32.35
N GLN A 181 4.58 -12.41 32.63
CA GLN A 181 5.36 -12.50 33.86
C GLN A 181 6.51 -11.50 33.85
N ASP A 182 7.26 -11.42 32.75
CA ASP A 182 8.40 -10.51 32.60
C ASP A 182 7.96 -9.06 32.80
N MET A 183 6.87 -8.63 32.15
CA MET A 183 6.32 -7.27 32.36
C MET A 183 5.94 -6.98 33.81
N ARG A 184 5.41 -7.98 34.55
CA ARG A 184 5.06 -7.80 35.96
C ARG A 184 6.30 -7.58 36.83
N TYR A 185 7.42 -8.20 36.49
CA TYR A 185 8.68 -7.98 37.19
C TYR A 185 9.28 -6.61 36.87
N ASP A 186 9.19 -6.17 35.61
CA ASP A 186 9.64 -4.83 35.20
C ASP A 186 8.89 -3.74 35.98
N ASP A 187 7.55 -3.85 36.07
CA ASP A 187 6.71 -2.94 36.87
C ASP A 187 7.14 -2.89 38.35
N LEU A 188 7.43 -4.04 38.96
CA LEU A 188 7.83 -4.15 40.38
C LEU A 188 9.27 -3.68 40.64
N SER A 189 10.14 -3.73 39.63
CA SER A 189 11.55 -3.32 39.73
C SER A 189 11.77 -1.81 39.56
N SER A 190 10.73 -1.08 39.14
CA SER A 190 10.76 0.37 38.90
C SER A 190 10.57 1.23 40.17
N TRP A 191 10.52 0.62 41.35
CA TRP A 191 10.30 1.27 42.66
C TRP A 191 11.47 1.07 43.63
#